data_AF-A0A6B3EH15-F1
#
_entry.id   AF-A0A6B3EH15-F1
#
_cell.length_a   1.000
_cell.length_b   1.000
_cell.length_c   1.000
_cell.angle_alpha   90.00
_cell.angle_beta   90.00
_cell.angle_gamma   90.00
#
_symmetry.space_group_name_H-M   'P 1'
#
loop_
_entity.id
_entity.type
_entity.pdbx_description
1 polymer ?
#
loop_
_entity_poly.entity_id
_entity_poly.type
_entity_poly.pdbx_seq_one_letter_code
_entity_poly.pdbx_strand_id
1 'polypeptide(L)' 'MPRLSEDTRARRREHILRSAWACFSRDGFHAASMDDVIAATGVSSSAVYRYFRSKEE' A
#
# COMPACT_ATOMS: atom_id res chain seq x y z
N MET A 1 -9.69 -14.30 20.76
CA MET A 1 -8.92 -13.42 19.87
C MET A 1 -9.79 -13.10 18.66
N PRO A 2 -10.24 -11.86 18.43
CA PRO A 2 -11.00 -11.57 17.22
C PRO A 2 -10.05 -11.75 16.05
N ARG A 3 -10.39 -12.64 15.11
CA ARG A 3 -9.78 -12.64 13.78
C ARG A 3 -9.98 -11.21 13.27
N LEU A 4 -8.91 -10.48 12.95
CA LEU A 4 -9.03 -9.24 12.17
C LEU A 4 -10.07 -9.52 11.08
N SER A 5 -11.24 -8.86 11.16
CA SER A 5 -12.33 -9.16 10.24
C SER A 5 -11.79 -9.01 8.83
N GLU A 6 -12.26 -9.83 7.90
CA GLU A 6 -11.84 -9.72 6.50
C GLU A 6 -12.03 -8.28 5.99
N ASP A 7 -13.04 -7.57 6.51
CA ASP A 7 -13.26 -6.14 6.34
C ASP A 7 -12.06 -5.26 6.73
N THR A 8 -11.44 -5.53 7.90
CA THR A 8 -10.28 -4.77 8.35
C THR A 8 -9.09 -4.97 7.41
N ARG A 9 -8.90 -6.20 6.93
CA ARG A 9 -7.84 -6.52 5.96
C ARG A 9 -8.12 -5.87 4.60
N ALA A 10 -9.36 -5.92 4.12
CA ALA A 10 -9.78 -5.30 2.87
C ALA A 10 -9.60 -3.77 2.91
N ARG A 11 -10.05 -3.11 3.99
CA ARG A 11 -9.87 -1.67 4.19
C ARG A 11 -8.40 -1.26 4.23
N ARG A 12 -7.54 -2.08 4.84
CA ARG A 12 -6.10 -1.81 4.88
C ARG A 12 -5.47 -1.95 3.50
N ARG A 13 -5.86 -2.98 2.73
CA ARG A 13 -5.41 -3.16 1.35
C ARG A 13 -5.82 -1.98 0.47
N GLU A 14 -7.07 -1.53 0.59
CA GLU A 14 -7.60 -0.39 -0.16
C GLU A 14 -6.88 0.92 0.16
N HIS A 15 -6.56 1.15 1.44
CA HIS A 15 -5.76 2.31 1.86
C HIS A 15 -4.39 2.35 1.20
N ILE A 16 -3.71 1.20 1.11
CA ILE A 16 -2.42 1.09 0.44
C ILE A 16 -2.55 1.38 -1.06
N LEU A 17 -3.55 0.81 -1.72
CA LEU A 17 -3.80 1.05 -3.15
C LEU A 17 -4.09 2.51 -3.47
N ARG A 18 -4.88 3.19 -2.63
CA ARG A 18 -5.18 4.61 -2.81
C ARG A 18 -3.93 5.48 -2.69
N SER A 19 -3.06 5.15 -1.74
CA SER A 19 -1.78 5.83 -1.55
C SER A 19 -0.84 5.59 -2.73
N ALA A 20 -0.77 4.35 -3.22
CA ALA A 20 0.01 3.99 -4.40
C ALA A 20 -0.47 4.75 -5.64
N TRP A 21 -1.78 4.81 -5.84
CA TRP A 21 -2.40 5.55 -6.95
C TRP A 21 -2.04 7.04 -6.94
N ALA A 22 -2.01 7.67 -5.76
CA ALA A 22 -1.59 9.06 -5.64
C ALA A 22 -0.10 9.24 -6.02
N CYS A 23 0.79 8.35 -5.58
CA CYS A 23 2.20 8.39 -5.99
C CYS A 23 2.36 8.17 -7.50
N PHE A 24 1.70 7.16 -8.06
CA PHE A 24 1.79 6.84 -9.49
C PHE A 24 1.22 7.94 -10.37
N SER A 25 0.16 8.61 -9.92
CA SER A 25 -0.45 9.72 -10.67
C SER A 25 0.43 10.98 -10.67
N ARG A 26 1.22 11.19 -9.60
CA ARG A 26 2.11 12.36 -9.47
C ARG A 26 3.41 12.17 -10.24
N ASP A 27 4.07 11.04 -10.05
CA ASP A 27 5.45 10.83 -10.50
C ASP A 27 5.54 9.91 -11.73
N GLY A 28 4.45 9.21 -12.06
CA GLY A 28 4.41 8.15 -13.07
C GLY A 28 4.77 6.78 -12.48
N PHE A 29 4.19 5.72 -13.03
CA PHE A 29 4.35 4.35 -12.51
C PHE A 29 5.80 3.87 -12.48
N HIS A 30 6.58 4.17 -13.53
CA HIS A 30 7.97 3.72 -13.62
C HIS A 30 8.90 4.46 -12.64
N ALA A 31 8.67 5.75 -12.42
CA ALA A 31 9.50 6.56 -11.53
C ALA A 31 9.15 6.37 -10.04
N ALA A 32 7.89 6.10 -9.70
CA ALA A 32 7.49 5.82 -8.33
C ALA A 32 8.10 4.50 -7.82
N SER A 33 8.55 4.49 -6.57
CA SER A 33 9.11 3.32 -5.88
C SER A 33 8.16 2.78 -4.81
N MET A 34 8.43 1.57 -4.32
CA MET A 34 7.70 1.04 -3.16
C MET A 34 7.91 1.89 -1.91
N ASP A 35 9.08 2.50 -1.74
CA ASP A 35 9.37 3.36 -0.60
C ASP A 35 8.53 4.65 -0.63
N ASP A 36 8.28 5.21 -1.82
CA ASP A 36 7.37 6.36 -1.99
C ASP A 36 5.95 6.00 -1.58
N VAL A 37 5.48 4.81 -1.97
CA VAL A 37 4.16 4.30 -1.59
C VAL A 37 4.09 4.10 -0.07
N ILE A 38 5.11 3.46 0.53
CA ILE A 38 5.18 3.23 1.97
C ILE A 38 5.13 4.56 2.72
N ALA A 39 5.95 5.54 2.32
CA ALA A 39 5.96 6.87 2.91
C ALA A 39 4.59 7.55 2.82
N ALA A 40 3.89 7.43 1.68
CA ALA A 40 2.56 7.99 1.50
C ALA A 40 1.46 7.31 2.35
N THR A 41 1.62 6.03 2.68
CA THR A 41 0.60 5.30 3.46
C THR A 41 0.59 5.63 4.95
N GLY A 42 1.72 6.09 5.50
CA GLY A 42 1.94 6.21 6.96
C GLY A 42 1.93 4.87 7.70
N VAL A 43 2.10 3.76 6.98
CA VAL A 43 2.13 2.39 7.52
C VAL A 43 3.57 1.87 7.47
N SER A 44 3.96 0.98 8.39
CA SER A 44 5.30 0.39 8.35
C SER A 44 5.53 -0.41 7.08
N SER A 45 6.77 -0.39 6.57
CA SER A 45 7.18 -1.12 5.37
C SER A 45 6.81 -2.60 5.45
N SER A 46 7.10 -3.27 6.58
CA SER A 46 6.76 -4.68 6.77
C SER A 46 5.26 -4.95 6.70
N ALA A 47 4.41 -4.00 7.13
CA ALA A 47 2.98 -4.15 7.02
C ALA A 47 2.48 -3.95 5.59
N VAL A 48 3.07 -3.04 4.81
CA VAL A 48 2.76 -2.88 3.38
C VAL A 48 3.18 -4.13 2.59
N TYR A 49 4.39 -4.64 2.83
CA TYR A 49 4.91 -5.84 2.17
C TYR A 49 4.13 -7.14 2.49
N ARG A 50 3.25 -7.14 3.49
CA ARG A 50 2.29 -8.23 3.72
C ARG A 50 1.12 -8.22 2.73
N TYR A 51 0.84 -7.10 2.07
CA TYR A 51 -0.24 -6.94 1.10
C TYR A 51 0.26 -6.93 -0.34
N PHE A 52 1.42 -6.31 -0.59
CA PHE A 52 2.00 -6.14 -1.93
C PHE A 52 3.52 -6.31 -1.86
N ARG A 53 4.09 -7.22 -2.63
CA ARG A 53 5.53 -7.50 -2.66
C ARG A 53 6.31 -6.53 -3.55
N SER A 54 5.63 -5.94 -4.52
CA SER A 54 6.19 -4.95 -5.44
C SER A 54 5.10 -3.97 -5.88
N LYS A 55 5.50 -2.93 -6.62
CA LYS A 55 4.57 -1.98 -7.23
C LYS A 55 3.77 -2.55 -8.42
N GLU A 56 4.13 -3.75 -8.89
CA GLU A 56 3.55 -4.42 -10.06
C GLU A 56 2.45 -5.44 -9.70
N GLU A 57 2.30 -5.77 -8.42
CA GLU A 57 1.24 -6.65 -7.86
C GLU A 57 -0.05 -5.88 -7.56
#